data_AF-A0A2H9NA48-F1
#
_entry.id   AF-A0A2H9NA48-F1
#
_cell.length_a   1.000
_cell.length_b   1.000
_cell.length_c   1.000
_cell.angle_alpha   90.00
_cell.angle_beta   90.00
_cell.angle_gamma   90.00
#
_symmetry.space_group_name_H-M   'P 1'
#
loop_
_entity.id
_entity.type
_entity.pdbx_description
1 polymer ?
#
loop_
_entity_poly.entity_id
_entity_poly.type
_entity_poly.pdbx_seq_one_letter_code
_entity_poly.pdbx_strand_id
1 'polypeptide(L)'
;MAKLRLKETLTKLKKVKIKISFRKHEQVAVPPRPPKPVPRGFKVVDKYPLYEPFAHVAIVQNPKIGEYKYILDELQLDPLERSVYNRILEILLAEIESPKEEILDPRRFFAEEAKKIVDKYRI
;
A
#
# COMPACT_ATOMS: atom_id res chain seq x y z
N MET A 1 30.07 57.34 -30.81
CA MET A 1 28.92 56.82 -31.59
C MET A 1 28.86 55.31 -31.48
N ALA A 2 28.39 54.76 -30.36
CA ALA A 2 28.29 53.30 -30.15
C ALA A 2 27.09 52.96 -29.26
N LYS A 3 25.88 53.18 -29.78
CA LYS A 3 24.60 52.86 -29.08
C LYS A 3 23.69 51.93 -29.90
N LEU A 4 24.27 51.06 -30.70
CA LEU A 4 23.50 50.30 -31.71
C LEU A 4 23.94 48.83 -31.86
N ARG A 5 24.22 48.12 -30.76
CA ARG A 5 24.37 46.65 -30.78
C ARG A 5 23.85 45.88 -29.56
N LEU A 6 23.30 46.57 -28.55
CA LEU A 6 22.75 45.88 -27.36
C LEU A 6 21.25 45.59 -27.46
N LYS A 7 20.52 46.26 -28.37
CA LYS A 7 19.06 46.10 -28.50
C LYS A 7 18.63 44.90 -29.36
N GLU A 8 19.52 44.37 -30.21
CA GLU A 8 19.21 43.23 -31.09
C GLU A 8 19.36 41.86 -30.42
N THR A 9 20.19 41.76 -29.38
CA THR A 9 20.37 40.51 -28.62
C THR A 9 19.21 40.26 -27.66
N LEU A 10 18.63 41.33 -27.10
CA LEU A 10 17.48 41.26 -26.20
C LEU A 10 16.16 40.98 -26.93
N THR A 11 16.04 41.30 -28.23
CA THR A 11 14.86 40.97 -29.04
C THR A 11 14.84 39.50 -29.48
N LYS A 12 15.99 38.81 -29.48
CA LYS A 12 16.06 37.36 -29.75
C LYS A 12 15.69 36.50 -28.53
N LEU A 13 15.96 36.95 -27.30
CA LEU A 13 15.52 36.24 -26.09
C LEU A 13 13.99 36.30 -25.86
N LYS A 14 13.28 37.26 -26.46
CA LYS A 14 11.84 37.43 -26.26
C LYS A 14 10.97 36.40 -27.00
N LYS A 15 11.56 35.50 -27.80
CA LYS A 15 10.84 34.47 -28.57
C LYS A 15 10.86 33.08 -27.94
N VAL A 16 11.58 32.87 -26.85
CA VAL A 16 11.62 31.58 -26.16
C VAL A 16 10.47 31.53 -25.15
N LYS A 17 9.24 31.39 -25.66
CA LYS A 17 8.10 30.95 -24.87
C LYS A 17 8.33 29.49 -24.52
N ILE A 18 9.07 29.23 -23.44
CA ILE A 18 9.14 27.91 -22.82
C ILE A 18 7.72 27.60 -22.38
N LYS A 19 7.01 26.79 -23.17
CA LYS A 19 5.80 26.12 -22.73
C LYS A 19 6.25 25.10 -21.70
N ILE A 20 6.39 25.54 -20.44
CA ILE A 20 6.41 24.62 -19.31
C ILE A 20 5.02 24.01 -19.31
N SER A 21 4.87 22.85 -19.95
CA SER A 21 3.70 22.03 -19.77
C SER A 21 3.73 21.59 -18.31
N PHE A 22 3.02 22.31 -17.46
CA PHE A 22 2.58 21.77 -16.19
C PHE A 22 1.72 20.55 -16.53
N ARG A 23 2.36 19.38 -16.64
CA ARG A 23 1.67 18.10 -16.58
C ARG A 23 0.86 18.19 -15.29
N LYS A 24 -0.46 18.33 -15.43
CA LYS A 24 -1.36 18.08 -14.31
C LYS A 24 -0.93 16.71 -13.79
N HIS A 25 -0.40 16.67 -12.57
CA HIS A 25 -0.29 15.40 -11.87
C HIS A 25 -1.72 14.87 -11.84
N GLU A 26 -1.98 13.89 -12.70
CA GLU A 26 -3.20 13.12 -12.68
C GLU A 26 -3.33 12.66 -11.23
N GLN A 27 -4.36 13.16 -10.54
CA GLN A 27 -4.59 12.76 -9.16
C GLN A 27 -4.74 11.25 -9.22
N VAL A 28 -3.72 10.54 -8.72
CA VAL A 28 -3.74 9.08 -8.69
C VAL A 28 -5.03 8.72 -7.95
N ALA A 29 -5.96 8.11 -8.68
CA ALA A 29 -7.27 7.80 -8.12
C ALA A 29 -7.05 6.99 -6.84
N VAL A 30 -7.61 7.46 -5.73
CA VAL A 30 -7.53 6.72 -4.46
C VAL A 30 -8.11 5.33 -4.72
N PRO A 31 -7.38 4.25 -4.41
CA PRO A 31 -7.86 2.90 -4.65
C PRO A 31 -9.21 2.69 -3.94
N PRO A 32 -10.14 1.92 -4.55
CA PRO A 32 -11.45 1.69 -3.97
C PRO A 32 -11.28 1.03 -2.59
N ARG A 33 -12.02 1.54 -1.59
CA ARG A 33 -11.99 0.97 -0.24
C ARG A 33 -12.30 -0.54 -0.32
N PRO A 34 -11.59 -1.38 0.45
CA PRO A 34 -11.89 -2.80 0.51
C PRO A 34 -13.37 -3.05 0.85
N PRO A 35 -13.96 -4.14 0.33
CA PRO A 35 -15.33 -4.49 0.64
C PRO A 35 -15.50 -4.67 2.14
N LYS A 36 -16.69 -4.31 2.66
CA LYS A 36 -17.02 -4.55 4.06
C LYS A 36 -17.14 -6.07 4.29
N PRO A 37 -16.52 -6.61 5.34
CA PRO A 37 -16.53 -8.05 5.63
C PRO A 37 -17.93 -8.60 5.90
N VAL A 38 -18.78 -7.82 6.58
CA VAL A 38 -20.16 -8.20 6.87
C VAL A 38 -21.07 -7.92 5.66
N PRO A 39 -21.72 -8.94 5.07
CA PRO A 39 -22.65 -8.76 3.96
C PRO A 39 -23.86 -7.91 4.34
N ARG A 40 -24.40 -7.18 3.36
CA ARG A 40 -25.60 -6.38 3.56
C ARG A 40 -26.80 -7.26 3.93
N GLY A 41 -27.63 -6.78 4.85
CA GLY A 41 -28.85 -7.44 5.28
C GLY A 41 -28.69 -8.44 6.43
N PHE A 42 -27.47 -8.65 6.94
CA PHE A 42 -27.24 -9.40 8.17
C PHE A 42 -27.20 -8.47 9.38
N LYS A 43 -27.71 -8.94 10.52
CA LYS A 43 -27.63 -8.25 11.81
C LYS A 43 -26.38 -8.72 12.55
N VAL A 44 -25.51 -7.82 12.96
CA VAL A 44 -24.38 -8.16 13.85
C VAL A 44 -24.93 -8.43 15.24
N VAL A 45 -24.63 -9.61 15.77
CA VAL A 45 -25.06 -10.06 17.09
C VAL A 45 -23.97 -9.81 18.10
N ASP A 46 -22.73 -10.14 17.73
CA ASP A 46 -21.56 -9.92 18.55
C ASP A 46 -20.33 -9.65 17.69
N LYS A 47 -19.38 -8.90 18.22
CA LYS A 47 -18.09 -8.64 17.59
C LYS A 47 -16.98 -8.58 18.65
N TYR A 48 -15.96 -9.41 18.48
CA TYR A 48 -14.80 -9.43 19.38
C TYR A 48 -13.49 -9.56 18.61
N PRO A 49 -12.37 -9.06 19.16
CA PRO A 49 -11.07 -9.18 18.51
C PRO A 49 -10.46 -10.57 18.67
N LEU A 50 -9.78 -11.03 17.62
CA LEU A 50 -8.84 -12.14 17.71
C LEU A 50 -7.40 -11.63 17.83
N TYR A 51 -7.09 -10.58 17.07
CA TYR A 51 -5.79 -9.96 17.08
C TYR A 51 -5.92 -8.47 16.72
N GLU A 52 -5.99 -7.62 17.74
CA GLU A 52 -6.19 -6.19 17.55
C GLU A 52 -4.94 -5.53 16.93
N PRO A 53 -5.08 -4.58 15.97
CA PRO A 53 -6.31 -4.13 15.30
C PRO A 53 -6.60 -4.84 13.97
N PHE A 54 -5.96 -5.98 13.70
CA PHE A 54 -5.88 -6.57 12.36
C PHE A 54 -6.93 -7.64 12.07
N ALA A 55 -7.46 -8.31 13.10
CA ALA A 55 -8.41 -9.40 12.94
C ALA A 55 -9.49 -9.39 14.03
N HIS A 56 -10.74 -9.41 13.58
CA HIS A 56 -11.93 -9.48 14.41
C HIS A 56 -12.85 -10.60 13.93
N VAL A 57 -13.71 -11.04 14.83
CA VAL A 57 -14.81 -11.94 14.51
C VAL A 57 -16.09 -11.15 14.58
N ALA A 58 -16.90 -11.25 13.55
CA ALA A 58 -18.28 -10.78 13.55
C ALA A 58 -19.22 -11.99 13.51
N ILE A 59 -19.95 -12.20 14.59
CA ILE A 59 -21.06 -13.15 14.62
C ILE A 59 -22.29 -12.42 14.09
N VAL A 60 -22.83 -12.90 12.97
CA VAL A 60 -23.94 -12.25 12.28
C VAL A 60 -25.13 -13.19 12.15
N GLN A 61 -26.33 -12.65 12.23
CA GLN A 61 -27.58 -13.39 12.06
C GLN A 61 -28.31 -12.94 10.80
N ASN A 62 -28.78 -13.90 10.01
CA ASN A 62 -29.69 -13.62 8.90
C ASN A 62 -31.10 -13.38 9.46
N PRO A 63 -31.66 -12.16 9.35
CA PRO A 63 -32.96 -11.85 9.93
C PRO A 63 -34.13 -12.60 9.29
N LYS A 64 -33.96 -13.16 8.08
CA LYS A 64 -35.03 -13.88 7.37
C LYS A 64 -35.22 -15.32 7.83
N ILE A 65 -34.10 -16.01 8.11
CA ILE A 65 -34.10 -17.45 8.44
C ILE A 65 -33.58 -17.75 9.85
N GLY A 66 -33.03 -16.75 10.55
CA GLY A 66 -32.48 -16.89 11.90
C GLY A 66 -31.09 -17.53 11.98
N GLU A 67 -30.52 -17.98 10.85
CA GLU A 67 -29.19 -18.59 10.75
C GLU A 67 -28.09 -17.64 11.24
N TYR A 68 -27.16 -18.17 12.04
CA TYR A 68 -25.95 -17.47 12.45
C TYR A 68 -24.77 -17.83 11.56
N LYS A 69 -23.92 -16.85 11.27
CA LYS A 69 -22.67 -17.02 10.53
C LYS A 69 -21.52 -16.40 11.30
N TYR A 70 -20.38 -17.08 11.25
CA TYR A 70 -19.11 -16.63 11.80
C TYR A 70 -18.28 -16.02 10.68
N ILE A 71 -18.06 -14.71 10.73
CA ILE A 71 -17.29 -13.99 9.71
C ILE A 71 -15.97 -13.55 10.33
N LEU A 72 -14.87 -13.98 9.70
CA LEU A 72 -13.53 -13.50 10.02
C LEU A 72 -13.28 -12.19 9.24
N ASP A 73 -13.17 -11.10 9.98
CA ASP A 73 -12.92 -9.74 9.51
C ASP A 73 -11.42 -9.44 9.67
N GLU A 74 -10.66 -9.63 8.60
CA GLU A 74 -9.21 -9.33 8.56
C GLU A 74 -8.93 -8.04 7.78
N LEU A 75 -7.83 -7.37 8.14
CA LEU A 75 -7.30 -6.22 7.42
C LEU A 75 -7.11 -6.56 5.94
N GLN A 76 -7.94 -5.95 5.08
CA GLN A 76 -7.88 -6.13 3.65
C GLN A 76 -6.91 -5.13 3.03
N LEU A 77 -6.04 -5.62 2.15
CA LEU A 77 -5.19 -4.79 1.31
C LEU A 77 -5.92 -4.40 0.03
N ASP A 78 -5.80 -3.14 -0.37
CA ASP A 78 -6.21 -2.68 -1.69
C ASP A 78 -5.31 -3.27 -2.81
N PRO A 79 -5.67 -3.13 -4.10
CA PRO A 79 -4.87 -3.71 -5.19
C PRO A 79 -3.42 -3.24 -5.25
N LEU A 80 -3.16 -1.97 -4.92
CA LEU A 80 -1.81 -1.39 -4.90
C LEU A 80 -1.03 -1.95 -3.71
N GLU A 81 -1.61 -1.90 -2.51
CA GLU A 81 -1.01 -2.45 -1.29
C GLU A 81 -0.70 -3.93 -1.45
N ARG A 82 -1.62 -4.70 -2.05
CA ARG A 82 -1.42 -6.13 -2.33
C ARG A 82 -0.28 -6.35 -3.31
N SER A 83 -0.13 -5.51 -4.34
CA SER A 83 0.99 -5.60 -5.27
C SER A 83 2.32 -5.31 -4.59
N VAL A 84 2.37 -4.29 -3.74
CA VAL A 84 3.58 -3.94 -2.97
C VAL A 84 3.93 -5.06 -1.99
N TYR A 85 2.93 -5.55 -1.24
CA TYR A 85 3.07 -6.68 -0.33
C TYR A 85 3.67 -7.91 -1.02
N ASN A 86 3.08 -8.32 -2.16
CA ASN A 86 3.58 -9.46 -2.92
C ASN A 86 5.02 -9.25 -3.37
N ARG A 87 5.37 -8.04 -3.81
CA ARG A 87 6.73 -7.73 -4.24
C ARG A 87 7.75 -7.81 -3.10
N ILE A 88 7.39 -7.28 -1.93
CA ILE A 88 8.24 -7.38 -0.73
C ILE A 88 8.39 -8.85 -0.34
N LEU A 89 7.29 -9.60 -0.32
CA LEU A 89 7.31 -11.03 0.00
C LEU A 89 8.21 -11.82 -0.95
N GLU A 90 8.15 -11.57 -2.25
CA GLU A 90 9.04 -12.18 -3.24
C GLU A 90 10.52 -11.91 -2.93
N ILE A 91 10.88 -10.65 -2.62
CA ILE A 91 12.25 -10.27 -2.28
C ILE A 91 12.71 -11.00 -1.03
N LEU A 92 11.87 -11.02 0.02
CA LEU A 92 12.17 -11.70 1.26
C LEU A 92 12.37 -13.21 1.06
N LEU A 93 11.50 -13.86 0.30
CA LEU A 93 11.62 -15.30 0.02
C LEU A 93 12.86 -15.64 -0.83
N ALA A 94 13.29 -14.72 -1.70
CA ALA A 94 14.48 -14.91 -2.53
C ALA A 94 15.79 -14.67 -1.77
N GLU A 95 15.79 -13.75 -0.79
CA GLU A 95 17.01 -13.36 -0.06
C GLU A 95 17.20 -14.05 1.29
N ILE A 96 16.12 -14.44 1.98
CA ILE A 96 16.27 -15.08 3.29
C ILE A 96 16.88 -16.47 3.08
N GLU A 97 18.10 -16.63 3.56
CA GLU A 97 18.80 -17.91 3.56
C GLU A 97 18.19 -18.86 4.60
N SER A 98 18.12 -20.14 4.25
CA SER A 98 17.76 -21.18 5.21
C SER A 98 18.77 -21.19 6.36
N PRO A 99 18.29 -21.23 7.61
CA PRO A 99 19.20 -21.32 8.75
C PRO A 99 20.01 -22.62 8.67
N LYS A 100 21.31 -22.51 8.98
CA LYS A 100 22.23 -23.66 8.98
C LYS A 100 22.09 -24.52 10.23
N GLU A 101 21.47 -23.98 11.27
CA GLU A 101 21.26 -24.59 12.57
C GLU A 101 19.79 -24.49 12.97
N GLU A 102 19.39 -25.27 13.96
CA GLU A 102 18.02 -25.24 14.48
C GLU A 102 17.73 -23.89 15.17
N ILE A 103 16.66 -23.23 14.74
CA ILE A 103 16.26 -21.95 15.31
C ILE A 103 15.28 -22.17 16.46
N LEU A 104 15.60 -21.61 17.62
CA LEU A 104 14.78 -21.63 18.83
C LEU A 104 13.46 -20.83 18.68
N ASP A 105 13.51 -19.66 18.01
CA ASP A 105 12.35 -18.86 17.63
C ASP A 105 12.40 -18.46 16.15
N PRO A 106 11.75 -19.25 15.27
CA PRO A 106 11.71 -18.95 13.84
C PRO A 106 11.11 -17.58 13.53
N ARG A 107 10.09 -17.12 14.27
CA ARG A 107 9.41 -15.85 13.99
C ARG A 107 10.35 -14.68 14.20
N ARG A 108 11.12 -14.72 15.29
CA ARG A 108 12.12 -13.69 15.57
C ARG A 108 13.24 -13.68 14.53
N PHE A 109 13.75 -14.86 14.15
CA PHE A 109 14.74 -14.96 13.08
C PHE A 109 14.25 -14.32 11.77
N PHE A 110 13.05 -14.69 11.32
CA PHE A 110 12.45 -14.13 10.11
C PHE A 110 12.29 -12.61 10.20
N ALA A 111 11.85 -12.08 11.35
CA ALA A 111 11.69 -10.64 11.53
C ALA A 111 13.04 -9.89 11.48
N GLU A 112 14.08 -10.45 12.08
CA GLU A 112 15.42 -9.84 12.07
C GLU A 112 16.06 -9.88 10.67
N GLU A 113 15.95 -11.00 9.94
CA GLU A 113 16.46 -11.11 8.56
C GLU A 113 15.66 -10.23 7.60
N ALA A 114 14.34 -10.22 7.70
CA ALA A 114 13.50 -9.36 6.87
C ALA A 114 13.86 -7.88 7.07
N LYS A 115 14.12 -7.46 8.31
CA LYS A 115 14.54 -6.08 8.61
C LYS A 115 15.86 -5.73 7.90
N LYS A 116 16.87 -6.62 7.93
CA LYS A 116 18.14 -6.38 7.25
C LYS A 116 17.97 -6.19 5.73
N ILE A 117 17.10 -7.00 5.12
CA ILE A 117 16.81 -6.95 3.68
C ILE A 117 16.08 -5.65 3.32
N VAL A 118 15.05 -5.29 4.10
CA VAL A 118 14.31 -4.04 3.90
C VAL A 118 15.23 -2.82 4.04
N ASP A 119 16.07 -2.79 5.08
CA ASP A 119 17.04 -1.71 5.31
C ASP A 119 18.07 -1.60 4.17
N LYS A 120 18.55 -2.74 3.64
CA LYS A 120 19.49 -2.81 2.50
C LYS A 120 18.91 -2.18 1.24
N TYR A 121 17.64 -2.43 0.93
CA TYR A 121 16.97 -1.90 -0.26
C TYR A 121 16.28 -0.55 -0.03
N ARG A 122 16.23 -0.08 1.22
CA ARG A 122 15.51 1.15 1.64
C ARG A 122 14.04 1.13 1.20
N ILE A 123 13.40 -0.01 1.39
CA ILE A 123 11.97 -0.23 1.13
C ILE A 123 11.16 0.25 2.33
#